data_AF-A0A6A7CDH8-F1
#
_entry.id   AF-A0A6A7CDH8-F1
#
_cell.length_a   1.000
_cell.length_b   1.000
_cell.length_c   1.000
_cell.angle_alpha   90.00
_cell.angle_beta   90.00
_cell.angle_gamma   90.00
#
_symmetry.space_group_name_H-M   'P 1'
#
loop_
_entity.id
_entity.type
_entity.pdbx_description
1 polymer ?
#
loop_
_entity_poly.entity_id
_entity_poly.type
_entity_poly.pdbx_seq_one_letter_code
_entity_poly.pdbx_strand_id
1 'polypeptide(L)'
;MSASGSRGISNGYDSARPPPPKEEPAPDLLTQAFNQALRPHLERVDVLENEIADLRAYIDLLEKQRDDVHAWIDKRGLRPDVPASIAQQMDAAGHASNPTHAAQTLNAQLDRKITIVNFDLHRLQDDLNDSLPTPSFSACMLKFLPDISRLAALPGGSRHAFDLLLKLGGNLNSHGGVESGNEDDLAERRAFYARLDDAMVDIVRGRFREEGSGWGVPREIKRIEKTGAYLRNWGVEPYFPQTLDAMRSGSHTHEGAMSPNNFG
;
A
#
# COMPACT_ATOMS: atom_id res chain seq x y z
N MET A 1 -33.93 -85.01 64.10
CA MET A 1 -33.59 -84.14 62.96
C MET A 1 -32.22 -84.62 62.47
N SER A 2 -32.08 -85.82 61.90
CA SER A 2 -32.58 -86.32 60.60
C SER A 2 -31.90 -85.56 59.44
N ALA A 3 -31.11 -86.14 58.55
CA ALA A 3 -30.68 -87.53 58.38
C ALA A 3 -29.36 -87.59 57.58
N SER A 4 -28.54 -88.59 57.90
CA SER A 4 -27.49 -89.17 57.06
C SER A 4 -28.12 -89.83 55.83
N GLY A 5 -27.48 -89.73 54.67
CA GLY A 5 -27.87 -90.43 53.44
C GLY A 5 -26.63 -90.80 52.64
N SER A 6 -26.32 -92.10 52.63
CA SER A 6 -25.17 -92.73 51.98
C SER A 6 -25.59 -93.46 50.70
N ARG A 7 -24.60 -93.63 49.81
CA ARG A 7 -24.48 -94.56 48.65
C ARG A 7 -25.03 -94.15 47.28
N GLY A 8 -24.20 -94.37 46.28
CA GLY A 8 -24.62 -94.66 44.91
C GLY A 8 -23.52 -94.43 43.87
N ILE A 9 -22.61 -95.41 43.71
CA ILE A 9 -21.73 -95.52 42.54
C ILE A 9 -22.55 -96.02 41.36
N SER A 10 -22.42 -95.38 40.19
CA SER A 10 -22.63 -96.05 38.90
C SER A 10 -21.80 -95.38 37.81
N ASN A 11 -20.84 -96.13 37.28
CA ASN A 11 -20.07 -95.82 36.08
C ASN A 11 -20.99 -95.77 34.86
N GLY A 12 -21.01 -94.63 34.16
CA GLY A 12 -21.48 -94.52 32.79
C GLY A 12 -20.29 -94.14 31.91
N TYR A 13 -19.89 -95.07 31.02
CA TYR A 13 -18.95 -94.80 29.94
C TYR A 13 -19.59 -93.78 29.00
N ASP A 14 -19.14 -92.53 29.05
CA ASP A 14 -19.48 -91.54 28.02
C ASP A 14 -18.32 -91.38 27.05
N SER A 15 -18.66 -91.57 25.79
CA SER A 15 -17.73 -91.73 24.69
C SER A 15 -17.37 -90.36 24.12
N ALA A 16 -16.07 -90.08 24.03
CA ALA A 16 -15.42 -89.13 23.12
C ALA A 16 -16.16 -87.83 22.74
N ARG A 17 -15.66 -86.70 23.26
CA ARG A 17 -15.61 -85.46 22.47
C ARG A 17 -14.23 -84.81 22.61
N PRO A 18 -13.41 -84.72 21.54
CA PRO A 18 -12.19 -83.94 21.60
C PRO A 18 -12.54 -82.46 21.83
N PRO A 19 -11.71 -81.69 22.54
CA PRO A 19 -11.96 -80.26 22.69
C PRO A 19 -12.00 -79.61 21.30
N PRO A 20 -12.87 -78.61 21.07
CA PRO A 20 -12.89 -77.89 19.81
C PRO A 20 -11.50 -77.28 19.57
N PRO A 21 -10.97 -77.35 18.34
CA PRO A 21 -9.70 -76.73 18.02
C PRO A 21 -9.79 -75.24 18.38
N LYS A 22 -8.77 -74.72 19.06
CA LYS A 22 -8.56 -73.27 19.14
C LYS A 22 -8.32 -72.81 17.71
N GLU A 23 -9.36 -72.25 17.08
CA GLU A 23 -9.18 -71.42 15.90
C GLU A 23 -8.35 -70.23 16.36
N GLU A 24 -7.03 -70.31 16.15
CA GLU A 24 -6.23 -69.09 16.01
C GLU A 24 -6.93 -68.26 14.93
N PRO A 25 -7.23 -66.97 15.17
CA PRO A 25 -7.81 -66.15 14.13
C PRO A 25 -6.87 -66.24 12.93
N ALA A 26 -7.38 -66.76 11.81
CA ALA A 26 -6.62 -66.90 10.58
C ALA A 26 -5.86 -65.59 10.36
N PRO A 27 -4.54 -65.64 10.09
CA PRO A 27 -3.75 -64.42 9.97
C PRO A 27 -4.46 -63.51 8.99
N ASP A 28 -4.65 -62.25 9.40
CA ASP A 28 -5.42 -61.27 8.66
C ASP A 28 -4.63 -60.85 7.41
N LEU A 29 -4.52 -61.78 6.46
CA LEU A 29 -3.69 -61.70 5.26
C LEU A 29 -4.18 -60.60 4.34
N LEU A 30 -5.48 -60.31 4.36
CA LEU A 30 -6.06 -59.19 3.64
C LEU A 30 -5.65 -57.85 4.27
N THR A 31 -5.73 -57.72 5.58
CA THR A 31 -5.27 -56.50 6.26
C THR A 31 -3.75 -56.34 6.19
N GLN A 32 -2.97 -57.43 6.26
CA GLN A 32 -1.53 -57.38 6.04
C GLN A 32 -1.18 -56.96 4.61
N ALA A 33 -1.80 -57.57 3.60
CA ALA A 33 -1.57 -57.21 2.19
C ALA A 33 -2.01 -55.77 1.90
N PHE A 34 -3.13 -55.32 2.47
CA PHE A 34 -3.61 -53.95 2.39
C PHE A 34 -2.64 -52.95 3.05
N ASN A 35 -2.19 -53.24 4.27
CA ASN A 35 -1.21 -52.40 4.97
C ASN A 35 0.14 -52.37 4.23
N GLN A 36 0.54 -53.48 3.61
CA GLN A 36 1.77 -53.57 2.84
C GLN A 36 1.67 -52.83 1.50
N ALA A 37 0.48 -52.78 0.89
CA ALA A 37 0.19 -51.96 -0.29
C ALA A 37 0.08 -50.46 0.05
N LEU A 38 -0.40 -50.09 1.25
CA LEU A 38 -0.49 -48.70 1.71
C LEU A 38 0.86 -48.10 2.13
N ARG A 39 1.78 -48.92 2.64
CA ARG A 39 3.10 -48.46 3.12
C ARG A 39 3.84 -47.52 2.14
N PRO A 40 4.01 -47.84 0.85
CA PRO A 40 4.68 -46.92 -0.09
C PRO A 40 3.92 -45.61 -0.32
N HIS A 41 2.59 -45.61 -0.16
CA HIS A 41 1.80 -44.39 -0.25
C HIS A 41 1.95 -43.52 1.00
N LEU A 42 2.01 -44.13 2.19
CA LEU A 42 2.29 -43.43 3.45
C LEU A 42 3.70 -42.83 3.45
N GLU A 43 4.71 -43.60 3.03
CA GLU A 43 6.08 -43.10 2.87
C GLU A 43 6.14 -41.91 1.89
N ARG A 44 5.36 -41.95 0.81
CA ARG A 44 5.25 -40.84 -0.14
C ARG A 44 4.58 -39.60 0.46
N VAL A 45 3.56 -39.80 1.31
CA VAL A 45 2.92 -38.70 2.05
C VAL A 45 3.94 -38.05 2.98
N ASP A 46 4.67 -38.83 3.77
CA ASP A 46 5.70 -38.30 4.69
C ASP A 46 6.79 -37.51 3.95
N VAL A 47 7.24 -38.01 2.79
CA VAL A 47 8.21 -37.29 1.94
C VAL A 47 7.64 -35.97 1.43
N LEU A 48 6.40 -35.96 0.95
CA LEU A 48 5.75 -34.74 0.46
C LEU A 48 5.48 -33.74 1.59
N GLU A 49 5.12 -34.20 2.78
CA GLU A 49 4.94 -33.34 3.95
C GLU A 49 6.24 -32.66 4.37
N ASN A 50 7.37 -33.40 4.35
CA ASN A 50 8.69 -32.83 4.60
C ASN A 50 9.07 -31.82 3.50
N GLU A 51 8.85 -32.14 2.23
CA GLU A 51 9.12 -31.21 1.12
C GLU A 51 8.28 -29.93 1.24
N ILE A 52 7.00 -30.04 1.61
CA ILE A 52 6.13 -28.89 1.87
C ILE A 52 6.66 -28.05 3.04
N ALA A 53 7.14 -28.69 4.11
CA ALA A 53 7.72 -27.98 5.26
C ALA A 53 8.98 -27.20 4.87
N ASP A 54 9.88 -27.82 4.10
CA ASP A 54 11.10 -27.18 3.59
C ASP A 54 10.77 -26.01 2.65
N LEU A 55 9.80 -26.19 1.74
CA LEU A 55 9.35 -25.14 0.84
C LEU A 55 8.75 -23.95 1.61
N ARG A 56 7.98 -24.19 2.67
CA ARG A 56 7.46 -23.12 3.54
C ARG A 56 8.58 -22.35 4.23
N ALA A 57 9.55 -23.06 4.81
CA ALA A 57 10.70 -22.42 5.44
C ALA A 57 11.52 -21.59 4.45
N TYR A 58 11.65 -22.06 3.20
CA TYR A 58 12.31 -21.32 2.14
C TYR A 58 11.54 -20.06 1.72
N ILE A 59 10.20 -20.14 1.62
CA ILE A 59 9.34 -18.98 1.36
C ILE A 59 9.52 -17.93 2.47
N ASP A 60 9.47 -18.33 3.74
CA ASP A 60 9.65 -17.41 4.87
C ASP A 60 11.02 -16.69 4.82
N LEU A 61 12.07 -17.40 4.41
CA LEU A 61 13.39 -16.82 4.22
C LEU A 61 13.39 -15.77 3.08
N LEU A 62 12.76 -16.09 1.95
CA LEU A 62 12.66 -15.17 0.81
C LEU A 62 11.83 -13.93 1.16
N GLU A 63 10.74 -14.08 1.90
CA GLU A 63 9.92 -12.95 2.35
C GLU A 63 10.70 -12.03 3.28
N LYS A 64 11.48 -12.60 4.21
CA LYS A 64 12.38 -11.83 5.07
C LYS A 64 13.45 -11.06 4.27
N GLN A 65 14.07 -11.71 3.28
CA GLN A 65 15.05 -11.05 2.41
C GLN A 65 14.42 -9.92 1.59
N ARG A 66 13.20 -10.12 1.08
CA ARG A 66 12.43 -9.08 0.39
C ARG A 66 12.19 -7.88 1.31
N ASP A 67 11.75 -8.12 2.54
CA ASP A 67 11.46 -7.06 3.50
C ASP A 67 12.73 -6.28 3.90
N ASP A 68 13.86 -6.97 4.06
CA ASP A 68 15.17 -6.33 4.28
C ASP A 68 15.58 -5.42 3.11
N VAL A 69 15.33 -5.85 1.87
CA VAL A 69 15.57 -5.04 0.66
C VAL A 69 14.64 -3.82 0.63
N HIS A 70 13.35 -3.99 0.90
CA HIS A 70 12.40 -2.88 0.97
C HIS A 70 12.79 -1.85 2.03
N ALA A 71 13.17 -2.31 3.23
CA ALA A 71 13.64 -1.45 4.31
C ALA A 71 14.94 -0.71 3.92
N TRP A 72 15.85 -1.37 3.19
CA TRP A 72 17.05 -0.73 2.68
C TRP A 72 16.72 0.36 1.64
N ILE A 73 15.79 0.11 0.72
CA ILE A 73 15.32 1.09 -0.27
C ILE A 73 14.73 2.31 0.45
N ASP A 74 13.86 2.08 1.43
CA ASP A 74 13.22 3.15 2.21
C ASP A 74 14.26 3.98 2.98
N LYS A 75 15.23 3.32 3.63
CA LYS A 75 16.33 3.99 4.34
C LYS A 75 17.22 4.83 3.41
N ARG A 76 17.38 4.40 2.17
CA ARG A 76 18.20 5.11 1.16
C ARG A 76 17.46 6.22 0.43
N GLY A 77 16.14 6.33 0.60
CA GLY A 77 15.36 7.36 -0.06
C GLY A 77 15.12 7.08 -1.55
N LEU A 78 15.18 5.81 -1.95
CA LEU A 78 15.19 5.39 -3.35
C LEU A 78 13.81 5.01 -3.87
N ARG A 79 12.74 5.11 -3.08
CA ARG A 79 11.40 4.67 -3.45
C ARG A 79 10.81 5.36 -4.70
N PRO A 80 11.16 6.62 -5.03
CA PRO A 80 10.79 7.21 -6.33
C PRO A 80 11.61 6.67 -7.51
N ASP A 81 12.81 6.12 -7.28
CA ASP A 81 13.72 5.69 -8.35
C ASP A 81 13.64 4.19 -8.66
N VAL A 82 12.91 3.41 -7.85
CA VAL A 82 12.79 1.97 -8.09
C VAL A 82 11.88 1.67 -9.29
N PRO A 83 12.11 0.56 -10.00
CA PRO A 83 11.21 0.09 -11.06
C PRO A 83 9.76 -0.04 -10.60
N ALA A 84 8.82 0.18 -11.52
CA ALA A 84 7.39 0.17 -11.24
C ALA A 84 6.89 -1.12 -10.55
N SER A 85 7.45 -2.28 -10.88
CA SER A 85 7.10 -3.55 -10.25
C SER A 85 7.46 -3.59 -8.75
N ILE A 86 8.65 -3.10 -8.38
CA ILE A 86 9.08 -3.01 -6.98
C ILE A 86 8.28 -1.92 -6.26
N ALA A 87 8.06 -0.77 -6.91
CA ALA A 87 7.22 0.29 -6.39
C ALA A 87 5.82 -0.22 -5.99
N GLN A 88 5.15 -0.96 -6.88
CA GLN A 88 3.84 -1.56 -6.61
C GLN A 88 3.88 -2.52 -5.42
N GLN A 89 4.90 -3.37 -5.32
CA GLN A 89 5.05 -4.29 -4.19
C GLN A 89 5.24 -3.53 -2.88
N MET A 90 6.10 -2.51 -2.86
CA MET A 90 6.34 -1.69 -1.68
C MET A 90 5.12 -0.88 -1.26
N ASP A 91 4.29 -0.45 -2.22
CA ASP A 91 3.06 0.29 -1.98
C ASP A 91 1.93 -0.62 -1.48
N ALA A 92 1.86 -1.85 -2.00
CA ALA A 92 0.93 -2.88 -1.56
C ALA A 92 1.33 -3.54 -0.23
N ALA A 93 2.61 -3.52 0.14
CA ALA A 93 3.16 -4.03 1.39
C ALA A 93 2.77 -3.17 2.61
N GLY A 94 1.53 -2.69 2.65
CA GLY A 94 0.96 -1.99 3.80
C GLY A 94 1.12 -2.84 5.05
N HIS A 95 1.81 -2.29 6.04
CA HIS A 95 1.90 -2.95 7.34
C HIS A 95 0.49 -3.03 7.93
N ALA A 96 0.09 -4.22 8.41
CA ALA A 96 -1.22 -4.42 9.04
C ALA A 96 -1.50 -3.44 10.19
N SER A 97 -0.45 -2.89 10.81
CA SER A 97 -0.52 -1.89 11.87
C SER A 97 -0.50 -0.43 11.39
N ASN A 98 -0.09 -0.15 10.15
CA ASN A 98 -0.04 1.21 9.60
C ASN A 98 -0.30 1.20 8.08
N PRO A 99 -1.57 1.33 7.65
CA PRO A 99 -1.93 1.36 6.22
C PRO A 99 -1.40 2.60 5.48
N THR A 100 -0.98 3.64 6.20
CA THR A 100 -0.46 4.89 5.61
C THR A 100 1.06 4.95 5.53
N HIS A 101 1.77 3.91 5.98
CA HIS A 101 3.25 3.89 6.03
C HIS A 101 3.88 4.15 4.65
N ALA A 102 3.36 3.51 3.60
CA ALA A 102 3.83 3.69 2.24
C ALA A 102 3.75 5.16 1.79
N ALA A 103 2.62 5.82 2.05
CA ALA A 103 2.40 7.22 1.72
C ALA A 103 3.32 8.15 2.51
N GLN A 104 3.47 7.94 3.82
CA GLN A 104 4.34 8.73 4.69
C GLN A 104 5.80 8.67 4.24
N THR A 105 6.29 7.46 3.98
CA THR A 105 7.68 7.23 3.56
C THR A 105 7.95 7.79 2.17
N LEU A 106 7.06 7.55 1.20
CA LEU A 106 7.19 8.14 -0.14
C LEU A 106 7.15 9.67 -0.09
N ASN A 107 6.21 10.26 0.67
CA ASN A 107 6.13 11.70 0.87
C ASN A 107 7.42 12.30 1.42
N ALA A 108 7.98 11.72 2.49
CA ALA A 108 9.22 12.22 3.09
C ALA A 108 10.40 12.21 2.10
N GLN A 109 10.48 11.17 1.27
CA GLN A 109 11.53 11.06 0.26
C GLN A 109 11.33 12.05 -0.90
N LEU A 110 10.09 12.22 -1.38
CA LEU A 110 9.77 13.21 -2.42
C LEU A 110 10.01 14.63 -1.93
N ASP A 111 9.57 14.97 -0.72
CA ASP A 111 9.78 16.29 -0.12
C ASP A 111 11.26 16.65 -0.06
N ARG A 112 12.10 15.70 0.38
CA ARG A 112 13.54 15.86 0.44
C ARG A 112 14.15 16.04 -0.96
N LYS A 113 13.73 15.23 -1.94
CA LYS A 113 14.24 15.35 -3.32
C LYS A 113 13.85 16.66 -3.98
N ILE A 114 12.59 17.07 -3.86
CA ILE A 114 12.10 18.37 -4.36
C ILE A 114 12.92 19.50 -3.75
N THR A 115 13.19 19.42 -2.44
CA THR A 115 14.00 20.41 -1.72
C THR A 115 15.42 20.46 -2.27
N ILE A 116 16.09 19.31 -2.42
CA ILE A 116 17.46 19.22 -2.96
C ILE A 116 17.52 19.79 -4.38
N VAL A 117 16.62 19.36 -5.26
CA VAL A 117 16.59 19.86 -6.66
C VAL A 117 16.35 21.36 -6.70
N ASN A 118 15.48 21.91 -5.84
CA ASN A 118 15.28 23.35 -5.76
C ASN A 118 16.55 24.09 -5.33
N PHE A 119 17.26 23.58 -4.32
CA PHE A 119 18.55 24.13 -3.90
C PHE A 119 19.61 24.06 -4.99
N ASP A 120 19.72 22.93 -5.68
CA ASP A 120 20.68 22.74 -6.76
C ASP A 120 20.41 23.68 -7.94
N LEU A 121 19.13 23.94 -8.26
CA LEU A 121 18.75 24.90 -9.30
C LEU A 121 19.13 26.33 -8.91
N HIS A 122 18.89 26.76 -7.67
CA HIS A 122 19.32 28.08 -7.21
C HIS A 122 20.84 28.20 -7.16
N ARG A 123 21.54 27.16 -6.72
CA ARG A 123 23.00 27.14 -6.75
C ARG A 123 23.53 27.25 -8.19
N LEU A 124 22.89 26.57 -9.14
CA LEU A 124 23.26 26.67 -10.55
C LEU A 124 23.04 28.09 -11.09
N GLN A 125 21.96 28.78 -10.69
CA GLN A 125 21.78 30.20 -11.03
C GLN A 125 22.93 31.05 -10.49
N ASP A 126 23.28 30.87 -9.21
CA ASP A 126 24.38 31.60 -8.57
C ASP A 126 25.72 31.33 -9.27
N ASP A 127 26.01 30.07 -9.60
CA ASP A 127 27.23 29.64 -10.29
C ASP A 127 27.31 30.20 -11.73
N LEU A 128 26.18 30.34 -12.43
CA LEU A 128 26.09 30.95 -13.75
C LEU A 128 26.16 32.48 -13.69
N ASN A 129 25.96 33.08 -12.52
CA ASN A 129 25.74 34.51 -12.33
C ASN A 129 24.67 35.07 -13.29
N ASP A 130 23.67 34.25 -13.60
CA ASP A 130 22.58 34.53 -14.54
C ASP A 130 21.32 33.76 -14.12
N SER A 131 20.16 34.26 -14.54
CA SER A 131 18.89 33.58 -14.33
C SER A 131 18.79 32.32 -15.19
N LEU A 132 18.42 31.20 -14.57
CA LEU A 132 18.01 30.02 -15.34
C LEU A 132 16.73 30.35 -16.13
N PRO A 133 16.58 29.87 -17.36
CA PRO A 133 15.34 30.05 -18.10
C PRO A 133 14.17 29.38 -17.37
N THR A 134 13.03 30.08 -17.26
CA THR A 134 11.79 29.57 -16.67
C THR A 134 11.41 28.17 -17.21
N PRO A 135 11.50 27.86 -18.53
CA PRO A 135 11.22 26.52 -19.05
C PRO A 135 12.12 25.40 -18.50
N SER A 136 13.40 25.70 -18.21
CA SER A 136 14.33 24.71 -17.65
C SER A 136 13.97 24.41 -16.21
N PHE A 137 13.62 25.43 -15.42
CA PHE A 137 13.20 25.27 -14.05
C PHE A 137 11.86 24.53 -13.95
N SER A 138 10.87 24.95 -14.77
CA SER A 138 9.55 24.31 -14.83
C SER A 138 9.68 22.83 -15.18
N ALA A 139 10.47 22.48 -16.19
CA ALA A 139 10.72 21.10 -16.61
C ALA A 139 11.33 20.25 -15.49
N CYS A 140 12.27 20.78 -14.70
CA CYS A 140 12.83 20.08 -13.56
C CYS A 140 11.80 19.81 -12.46
N MET A 141 10.92 20.77 -12.17
CA MET A 141 9.85 20.59 -11.19
C MET A 141 8.76 19.61 -11.66
N LEU A 142 8.40 19.65 -12.94
CA LEU A 142 7.35 18.78 -13.50
C LEU A 142 7.72 17.29 -13.50
N LYS A 143 9.01 16.93 -13.40
CA LYS A 143 9.47 15.54 -13.27
C LYS A 143 8.91 14.84 -12.03
N PHE A 144 8.51 15.58 -11.00
CA PHE A 144 7.94 15.00 -9.78
C PHE A 144 6.45 14.67 -9.90
N LEU A 145 5.75 15.13 -10.94
CA LEU A 145 4.30 14.92 -11.06
C LEU A 145 3.89 13.44 -11.05
N PRO A 146 4.53 12.53 -11.80
CA PRO A 146 4.15 11.11 -11.78
C PRO A 146 4.24 10.49 -10.38
N ASP A 147 5.27 10.84 -9.61
CA ASP A 147 5.46 10.33 -8.25
C ASP A 147 4.49 10.97 -7.25
N ILE A 148 4.14 12.24 -7.42
CA ILE A 148 3.09 12.91 -6.63
C ILE A 148 1.72 12.28 -6.92
N SER A 149 1.42 11.97 -8.18
CA SER A 149 0.20 11.24 -8.56
C SER A 149 0.17 9.83 -7.97
N ARG A 150 1.30 9.12 -8.00
CA ARG A 150 1.44 7.82 -7.32
C ARG A 150 1.18 7.95 -5.82
N LEU A 151 1.79 8.95 -5.16
CA LEU A 151 1.56 9.24 -3.75
C LEU A 151 0.08 9.49 -3.46
N ALA A 152 -0.62 10.26 -4.29
CA ALA A 152 -2.04 10.55 -4.13
C ALA A 152 -2.95 9.31 -4.23
N ALA A 153 -2.50 8.27 -4.91
CA ALA A 153 -3.22 7.00 -5.03
C ALA A 153 -3.04 6.08 -3.81
N LEU A 154 -2.08 6.37 -2.92
CA LEU A 154 -1.85 5.61 -1.69
C LEU A 154 -2.83 6.03 -0.60
N PRO A 155 -3.22 5.13 0.32
CA PRO A 155 -4.06 5.47 1.47
C PRO A 155 -3.45 6.60 2.30
N GLY A 156 -4.20 7.70 2.45
CA GLY A 156 -3.77 8.90 3.18
C GLY A 156 -2.74 9.76 2.44
N GLY A 157 -2.40 9.41 1.19
CA GLY A 157 -1.41 10.10 0.39
C GLY A 157 -1.94 11.36 -0.29
N SER A 158 -3.26 11.48 -0.48
CA SER A 158 -3.89 12.65 -1.12
C SER A 158 -3.56 13.96 -0.40
N ARG A 159 -3.55 13.95 0.94
CA ARG A 159 -3.12 15.08 1.77
C ARG A 159 -1.68 15.52 1.49
N HIS A 160 -0.78 14.55 1.43
CA HIS A 160 0.64 14.80 1.21
C HIS A 160 0.90 15.31 -0.21
N ALA A 161 0.27 14.69 -1.20
CA ALA A 161 0.36 15.09 -2.60
C ALA A 161 -0.12 16.53 -2.81
N PHE A 162 -1.21 16.93 -2.13
CA PHE A 162 -1.72 18.30 -2.18
C PHE A 162 -0.66 19.33 -1.77
N ASP A 163 0.00 19.11 -0.64
CA ASP A 163 1.03 20.03 -0.15
C ASP A 163 2.29 20.03 -1.02
N LEU A 164 2.74 18.87 -1.52
CA LEU A 164 3.89 18.78 -2.41
C LEU A 164 3.65 19.50 -3.74
N LEU A 165 2.45 19.40 -4.29
CA LEU A 165 2.11 20.07 -5.56
C LEU A 165 2.09 21.59 -5.38
N LEU A 166 1.53 22.09 -4.27
CA LEU A 166 1.63 23.52 -3.92
C LEU A 166 3.07 23.97 -3.68
N LYS A 167 3.92 23.09 -3.13
CA LYS A 167 5.35 23.36 -2.95
C LYS A 167 6.07 23.54 -4.29
N LEU A 168 5.77 22.73 -5.31
CA LEU A 168 6.31 22.93 -6.67
C LEU A 168 5.93 24.31 -7.23
N GLY A 169 4.66 24.71 -7.04
CA GLY A 169 4.20 26.06 -7.40
C GLY A 169 4.96 27.17 -6.67
N GLY A 170 5.18 27.00 -5.37
CA GLY A 170 5.97 27.91 -4.55
C GLY A 170 7.43 28.02 -4.98
N ASN A 171 8.06 26.90 -5.35
CA ASN A 171 9.43 26.87 -5.84
C ASN A 171 9.59 27.72 -7.12
N LEU A 172 8.65 27.59 -8.08
CA LEU A 172 8.68 28.41 -9.29
C LEU A 172 8.43 29.90 -9.01
N ASN A 173 7.63 30.23 -7.99
CA ASN A 173 7.42 31.62 -7.57
C ASN A 173 8.72 32.24 -7.02
N SER A 174 9.50 31.45 -6.28
CA SER A 174 10.77 31.88 -5.67
C SER A 174 11.95 31.91 -6.64
N HIS A 175 11.83 31.30 -7.82
CA HIS A 175 12.85 31.27 -8.87
C HIS A 175 13.24 32.66 -9.42
N GLY A 176 12.43 33.70 -9.17
CA GLY A 176 12.61 35.03 -9.77
C GLY A 176 12.14 35.07 -11.23
N GLY A 177 12.34 36.20 -11.92
CA GLY A 177 12.00 36.37 -13.35
C GLY A 177 10.55 36.78 -13.65
N VAL A 178 9.65 36.69 -12.67
CA VAL A 178 8.26 37.18 -12.79
C VAL A 178 8.22 38.69 -13.06
N GLU A 179 9.17 39.42 -12.50
CA GLU A 179 9.28 40.88 -12.60
C GLU A 179 9.74 41.36 -13.99
N SER A 180 10.32 40.46 -14.79
CA SER A 180 10.80 40.81 -16.14
C SER A 180 9.67 41.20 -17.09
N GLY A 181 8.44 40.73 -16.82
CA GLY A 181 7.27 40.96 -17.66
C GLY A 181 7.39 40.33 -19.07
N ASN A 182 8.36 39.44 -19.30
CA ASN A 182 8.53 38.76 -20.57
C ASN A 182 7.35 37.80 -20.83
N GLU A 183 6.65 38.01 -21.94
CA GLU A 183 5.44 37.24 -22.25
C GLU A 183 5.71 35.74 -22.46
N ASP A 184 6.87 35.37 -23.00
CA ASP A 184 7.24 33.96 -23.18
C ASP A 184 7.43 33.26 -21.82
N ASP A 185 8.04 33.95 -20.87
CA ASP A 185 8.21 33.47 -19.49
C ASP A 185 6.87 33.39 -18.76
N LEU A 186 6.00 34.38 -18.95
CA LEU A 186 4.64 34.36 -18.40
C LEU A 186 3.80 33.23 -19.00
N ALA A 187 3.91 32.99 -20.30
CA ALA A 187 3.24 31.88 -20.98
C ALA A 187 3.70 30.52 -20.41
N GLU A 188 5.00 30.33 -20.20
CA GLU A 188 5.54 29.12 -19.59
C GLU A 188 5.04 28.93 -18.14
N ARG A 189 4.98 30.01 -17.35
CA ARG A 189 4.41 29.95 -15.98
C ARG A 189 2.95 29.54 -16.01
N ARG A 190 2.14 30.14 -16.88
CA ARG A 190 0.73 29.76 -17.04
C ARG A 190 0.59 28.29 -17.46
N ALA A 191 1.43 27.82 -18.38
CA ALA A 191 1.44 26.41 -18.81
C ALA A 191 1.84 25.46 -17.66
N PHE A 192 2.82 25.84 -16.85
CA PHE A 192 3.20 25.10 -15.66
C PHE A 192 2.06 25.00 -14.65
N TYR A 193 1.41 26.12 -14.30
CA TYR A 193 0.28 26.09 -13.37
C TYR A 193 -0.93 25.35 -13.93
N ALA A 194 -1.18 25.37 -15.24
CA ALA A 194 -2.23 24.57 -15.85
C ALA A 194 -2.00 23.07 -15.63
N ARG A 195 -0.77 22.59 -15.84
CA ARG A 195 -0.42 21.16 -15.57
C ARG A 195 -0.54 20.80 -14.09
N LEU A 196 -0.14 21.72 -13.21
CA LEU A 196 -0.30 21.54 -11.77
C LEU A 196 -1.78 21.50 -11.37
N ASP A 197 -2.62 22.36 -11.97
CA ASP A 197 -4.05 22.43 -11.72
C ASP A 197 -4.75 21.13 -12.15
N ASP A 198 -4.44 20.64 -13.36
CA ASP A 198 -4.98 19.38 -13.87
C ASP A 198 -4.67 18.21 -12.92
N ALA A 199 -3.42 18.09 -12.45
CA ALA A 199 -3.01 17.05 -11.51
C ALA A 199 -3.65 17.22 -10.12
N MET A 200 -3.87 18.46 -9.69
CA MET A 200 -4.42 18.79 -8.38
C MET A 200 -5.91 18.43 -8.25
N VAL A 201 -6.68 18.48 -9.34
CA VAL A 201 -8.10 18.11 -9.33
C VAL A 201 -8.33 16.70 -8.80
N ASP A 202 -7.55 15.72 -9.27
CA ASP A 202 -7.68 14.33 -8.83
C ASP A 202 -7.21 14.13 -7.40
N ILE A 203 -6.19 14.88 -6.97
CA ILE A 203 -5.73 14.90 -5.58
C ILE A 203 -6.82 15.43 -4.65
N VAL A 204 -7.46 16.55 -5.01
CA VAL A 204 -8.58 17.14 -4.26
C VAL A 204 -9.74 16.17 -4.14
N ARG A 205 -10.11 15.49 -5.24
CA ARG A 205 -11.15 14.45 -5.22
C ARG A 205 -10.76 13.30 -4.29
N GLY A 206 -9.51 12.84 -4.35
CA GLY A 206 -8.96 11.84 -3.43
C GLY A 206 -9.10 12.28 -1.97
N ARG A 207 -8.74 13.53 -1.68
CA ARG A 207 -8.78 14.09 -0.34
C ARG A 207 -10.19 14.21 0.23
N PHE A 208 -11.17 14.59 -0.58
CA PHE A 208 -12.58 14.54 -0.16
C PHE A 208 -13.04 13.12 0.19
N ARG A 209 -12.60 12.10 -0.56
CA ARG A 209 -12.93 10.70 -0.24
C ARG A 209 -12.34 10.23 1.08
N GLU A 210 -11.13 10.69 1.42
CA GLU A 210 -10.41 10.26 2.63
C GLU A 210 -10.76 11.09 3.87
N GLU A 211 -10.83 12.42 3.76
CA GLU A 211 -10.97 13.34 4.89
C GLU A 211 -12.38 13.95 5.02
N GLY A 212 -13.15 14.02 3.93
CA GLY A 212 -14.50 14.61 3.91
C GLY A 212 -14.55 16.00 4.55
N SER A 213 -15.40 16.17 5.57
CA SER A 213 -15.56 17.43 6.30
C SER A 213 -14.39 17.81 7.21
N GLY A 214 -13.49 16.86 7.52
CA GLY A 214 -12.36 17.06 8.43
C GLY A 214 -11.18 17.84 7.83
N TRP A 215 -11.15 18.03 6.50
CA TRP A 215 -10.06 18.72 5.81
C TRP A 215 -9.98 20.22 6.17
N GLY A 216 -11.11 20.94 6.17
CA GLY A 216 -11.10 22.41 6.31
C GLY A 216 -10.82 23.15 4.98
N VAL A 217 -11.47 22.70 3.91
CA VAL A 217 -11.41 23.27 2.54
C VAL A 217 -11.43 24.80 2.48
N PRO A 218 -12.27 25.54 3.25
CA PRO A 218 -12.32 27.00 3.14
C PRO A 218 -10.99 27.69 3.47
N ARG A 219 -10.16 27.08 4.33
CA ARG A 219 -8.82 27.59 4.65
C ARG A 219 -7.87 27.42 3.48
N GLU A 220 -7.89 26.26 2.83
CA GLU A 220 -7.02 25.99 1.69
C GLU A 220 -7.43 26.77 0.44
N ILE A 221 -8.73 26.99 0.20
CA ILE A 221 -9.22 27.91 -0.84
C ILE A 221 -8.61 29.30 -0.65
N LYS A 222 -8.71 29.86 0.57
CA LYS A 222 -8.13 31.17 0.89
C LYS A 222 -6.61 31.21 0.68
N ARG A 223 -5.90 30.12 1.00
CA ARG A 223 -4.45 30.00 0.78
C ARG A 223 -4.12 30.08 -0.71
N ILE A 224 -4.82 29.34 -1.55
CA ILE A 224 -4.62 29.31 -3.01
C ILE A 224 -4.98 30.67 -3.62
N GLU A 225 -6.14 31.24 -3.27
CA GLU A 225 -6.60 32.54 -3.77
C GLU A 225 -5.65 33.68 -3.38
N LYS A 226 -5.08 33.66 -2.17
CA LYS A 226 -4.09 34.66 -1.74
C LYS A 226 -2.84 34.63 -2.64
N THR A 227 -2.34 33.44 -2.97
CA THR A 227 -1.21 33.30 -3.91
C THR A 227 -1.61 33.73 -5.32
N GLY A 228 -2.80 33.34 -5.79
CA GLY A 228 -3.30 33.77 -7.10
C GLY A 228 -3.45 35.29 -7.23
N ALA A 229 -3.92 35.97 -6.17
CA ALA A 229 -4.01 37.43 -6.15
C ALA A 229 -2.63 38.10 -6.23
N TYR A 230 -1.63 37.54 -5.56
CA TYR A 230 -0.25 38.01 -5.69
C TYR A 230 0.27 37.85 -7.13
N LEU A 231 0.07 36.68 -7.73
CA LEU A 231 0.55 36.35 -9.08
C LEU A 231 -0.17 37.14 -10.19
N ARG A 232 -1.45 37.48 -9.98
CA ARG A 232 -2.21 38.34 -10.88
C ARG A 232 -1.55 39.71 -11.09
N ASN A 233 -0.96 40.30 -10.04
CA ASN A 233 -0.26 41.58 -10.15
C ASN A 233 0.91 41.54 -11.13
N TRP A 234 1.37 40.34 -11.48
CA TRP A 234 2.47 40.08 -12.39
C TRP A 234 2.02 39.41 -13.71
N GLY A 235 0.73 39.41 -14.02
CA GLY A 235 0.19 38.84 -15.27
C GLY A 235 0.14 37.31 -15.33
N VAL A 236 0.39 36.62 -14.20
CA VAL A 236 0.28 35.16 -14.09
C VAL A 236 -1.11 34.80 -13.59
N GLU A 237 -2.05 34.67 -14.52
CA GLU A 237 -3.42 34.23 -14.26
C GLU A 237 -3.96 33.40 -15.44
N PRO A 238 -4.92 32.46 -15.20
CA PRO A 238 -5.48 32.08 -13.89
C PRO A 238 -4.59 31.13 -13.07
N TYR A 239 -4.75 31.14 -11.74
CA TYR A 239 -4.00 30.29 -10.80
C TYR A 239 -4.93 29.25 -10.17
N PHE A 240 -4.76 27.98 -10.53
CA PHE A 240 -5.56 26.83 -10.07
C PHE A 240 -7.10 26.96 -10.21
N PRO A 241 -7.63 27.43 -11.35
CA PRO A 241 -9.08 27.62 -11.51
C PRO A 241 -9.88 26.31 -11.35
N GLN A 242 -9.45 25.20 -11.97
CA GLN A 242 -10.20 23.93 -11.92
C GLN A 242 -10.18 23.32 -10.52
N THR A 243 -9.05 23.40 -9.84
CA THR A 243 -8.90 22.97 -8.45
C THR A 243 -9.83 23.74 -7.53
N LEU A 244 -9.87 25.07 -7.65
CA LEU A 244 -10.75 25.90 -6.83
C LEU A 244 -12.23 25.53 -7.04
N ASP A 245 -12.62 25.27 -8.28
CA ASP A 245 -13.99 24.85 -8.60
C ASP A 245 -14.29 23.45 -8.05
N ALA A 246 -13.35 22.50 -8.16
CA ALA A 246 -13.46 21.17 -7.56
C ALA A 246 -13.57 21.23 -6.03
N MET A 247 -12.79 22.10 -5.38
CA MET A 247 -12.84 22.33 -3.93
C MET A 247 -14.18 22.90 -3.50
N ARG A 248 -14.66 23.95 -4.17
CA ARG A 248 -15.97 24.56 -3.88
C ARG A 248 -17.10 23.55 -4.09
N SER A 249 -17.10 22.85 -5.22
CA SER A 249 -18.13 21.86 -5.54
C SER A 249 -18.14 20.71 -4.53
N GLY A 250 -16.97 20.17 -4.18
CA GLY A 250 -16.86 19.09 -3.19
C GLY A 250 -17.36 19.49 -1.79
N SER A 251 -17.13 20.74 -1.38
CA SER A 251 -17.67 21.26 -0.11
C SER A 251 -19.20 21.25 -0.07
N HIS A 252 -19.87 21.65 -1.17
CA HIS A 252 -21.33 21.71 -1.22
C HIS A 252 -21.96 20.31 -1.17
N THR A 253 -21.36 19.34 -1.85
CA THR A 253 -21.84 17.95 -1.88
C THR A 253 -21.73 17.26 -0.50
N HIS A 254 -20.70 17.60 0.28
CA HIS A 254 -20.51 17.05 1.62
C HIS A 254 -21.33 17.77 2.70
N GLU A 255 -21.60 19.08 2.58
CA GLU A 255 -22.51 19.79 3.49
C GLU A 255 -23.98 19.39 3.28
N GLY A 256 -24.41 19.15 2.04
CA GLY A 256 -25.77 18.72 1.73
C GLY A 256 -26.11 17.26 2.12
N ALA A 257 -25.10 16.45 2.45
CA ALA A 257 -25.28 15.06 2.88
C ALA A 257 -25.54 14.91 4.39
N MET A 258 -25.47 15.99 5.18
CA MET A 258 -25.85 15.99 6.60
C MET A 258 -27.23 16.66 6.84
N SER A 259 -28.27 15.81 6.81
CA SER A 259 -29.60 15.93 7.44
C SER A 259 -30.72 16.70 6.72
N PRO A 260 -31.99 16.22 6.82
CA PRO A 260 -32.69 16.15 8.11
C PRO A 260 -33.32 14.78 8.42
N ASN A 261 -32.86 14.15 9.50
CA ASN A 261 -33.66 13.18 10.24
C ASN A 261 -33.54 13.45 11.74
N ASN A 262 -34.47 14.24 12.28
CA ASN A 262 -35.12 14.06 13.59
C ASN A 262 -35.77 15.38 14.03
N PHE A 263 -37.09 15.48 13.82
CA PHE A 263 -37.98 15.96 14.86
C PHE A 263 -39.25 15.10 14.78
N GLY A 264 -39.44 14.27 15.81
CA GLY A 264 -40.76 13.76 16.17
C GLY A 264 -41.56 14.80 16.91
#